data_AF-A0A4Y3TPM7-F1
#
_entry.id   AF-A0A4Y3TPM7-F1
#
_cell.length_a   1.000
_cell.length_b   1.000
_cell.length_c   1.000
_cell.angle_alpha   90.00
_cell.angle_beta   90.00
_cell.angle_gamma   90.00
#
_symmetry.space_group_name_H-M   'P 1'
#
loop_
_entity.id
_entity.type
_entity.pdbx_description
1 polymer ?
#
loop_
_entity_poly.entity_id
_entity_poly.type
_entity_poly.pdbx_seq_one_letter_code
_entity_poly.pdbx_strand_id
1 'polypeptide(L)'
;MSELDMCLRRAGGAPVLCESPELASPPPVMGLAPLFRAALAREDITGFAPDLIARYERNDDVYALLDLALIQQLCFQREEGLATLGVALARQQVFRVARGKPGAIRLLVVKTPGDFTANVPFECILEHAGITIEVLYVGPGLSWPAHVPDHDLLFVAIGEADTHCETLAQLGRYLENWPRPVLNPPGRIPALSRAEAFEVLRGAPGLCMATTWRMDRAALASVQPGEITFPIILRPQGAHGGINLSKIENTADIAAYLEKVEGNDFFAANFINYASSDGLFRKYRVVLIDGKPFLAHMGISQHWMVHYPYPEMKEHPERRAEEAAAMAGFDEGFASRHAAALAAIHERFGLDYVGFDCAETQQGELLVFELSNALVIHDADDTALFPYKSPQMRRIFAAFCDMLNRRARAAAR
;
A
#
# COMPACT_ATOMS: atom_id res chain seq x y z
N MET A 1 3.03 -9.64 39.92
CA MET A 1 3.57 -9.30 38.59
C MET A 1 3.82 -10.60 37.87
N SER A 2 3.26 -10.78 36.67
CA SER A 2 3.39 -12.04 35.94
C SER A 2 4.80 -12.18 35.34
N GLU A 3 5.25 -13.41 35.05
CA GLU A 3 6.49 -13.64 34.31
C GLU A 3 6.48 -12.96 32.92
N LEU A 4 5.29 -12.70 32.36
CA LEU A 4 5.11 -11.93 31.13
C LEU A 4 5.59 -10.47 31.28
N ASP A 5 5.25 -9.81 32.40
CA ASP A 5 5.69 -8.43 32.70
C ASP A 5 7.21 -8.34 32.93
N MET A 6 7.83 -9.40 33.46
CA MET A 6 9.28 -9.47 33.63
C MET A 6 10.02 -9.76 32.32
N CYS A 7 9.44 -10.53 31.40
CA CYS A 7 10.01 -10.78 30.08
C CYS A 7 9.96 -9.51 29.20
N LEU A 8 8.85 -8.76 29.26
CA LEU A 8 8.69 -7.50 28.54
C LEU A 8 9.64 -6.40 29.01
N ARG A 9 10.02 -6.37 30.30
CA ARG A 9 11.00 -5.40 30.82
C ARG A 9 12.45 -5.76 30.53
N ARG A 10 12.77 -7.04 30.26
CA ARG A 10 14.14 -7.46 29.91
C ARG A 10 14.52 -7.20 28.44
N ALA A 11 13.55 -6.87 27.59
CA ALA A 11 13.78 -6.48 26.19
C ALA A 11 13.89 -4.95 25.97
N GLY A 12 14.10 -4.18 27.05
CA GLY A 12 13.92 -2.72 27.07
C GLY A 12 15.12 -1.90 26.61
N GLY A 13 15.51 -2.03 25.34
CA GLY A 13 16.42 -1.10 24.68
C GLY A 13 16.14 -1.04 23.18
N ALA A 14 16.25 0.14 22.57
CA ALA A 14 16.28 0.24 21.11
C ALA A 14 17.39 -0.69 20.57
N PRO A 15 17.19 -1.37 19.43
CA PRO A 15 18.22 -2.25 18.91
C PRO A 15 19.48 -1.45 18.62
N VAL A 16 20.61 -2.13 18.73
CA VAL A 16 21.89 -1.52 18.44
C VAL A 16 22.07 -1.49 16.93
N LEU A 17 22.31 -0.30 16.38
CA LEU A 17 22.78 -0.18 15.01
C LEU A 17 24.17 -0.81 14.94
N CYS A 18 24.28 -1.87 14.16
CA CYS A 18 25.56 -2.48 13.90
C CYS A 18 26.14 -1.90 12.61
N GLU A 19 27.40 -1.48 12.67
CA GLU A 19 28.29 -1.60 11.52
C GLU A 19 28.42 -3.10 11.21
N SER A 20 27.37 -3.69 10.63
CA SER A 20 27.46 -5.07 10.16
C SER A 20 28.67 -5.15 9.22
N PRO A 21 29.48 -6.21 9.29
CA PRO A 21 30.34 -6.52 8.15
C PRO A 21 29.40 -6.55 6.95
N GLU A 22 29.72 -5.83 5.86
CA GLU A 22 28.89 -5.78 4.65
C GLU A 22 28.23 -7.14 4.47
N LEU A 23 26.88 -7.24 4.54
CA LEU A 23 26.20 -8.48 4.14
C LEU A 23 26.90 -8.91 2.85
N ALA A 24 27.53 -10.09 2.86
CA ALA A 24 28.30 -10.56 1.71
C ALA A 24 27.45 -10.33 0.46
N SER A 25 28.06 -9.86 -0.63
CA SER A 25 27.33 -9.48 -1.86
C SER A 25 26.16 -10.43 -2.08
N PRO A 26 24.91 -9.96 -1.95
CA PRO A 26 23.77 -10.86 -1.89
C PRO A 26 23.74 -11.68 -3.18
N PRO A 27 23.31 -12.96 -3.12
CA PRO A 27 22.99 -13.72 -4.32
C PRO A 27 22.03 -12.92 -5.22
N PRO A 28 21.99 -13.21 -6.53
CA PRO A 28 21.08 -12.50 -7.44
C PRO A 28 19.62 -12.58 -6.97
N VAL A 29 18.98 -11.41 -6.86
CA VAL A 29 17.56 -11.24 -6.53
C VAL A 29 16.85 -10.70 -7.77
N MET A 30 15.74 -11.32 -8.17
CA MET A 30 14.88 -10.79 -9.24
C MET A 30 14.06 -9.62 -8.72
N GLY A 31 13.41 -9.80 -7.57
CA GLY A 31 12.66 -8.77 -6.87
C GLY A 31 11.28 -8.48 -7.48
N LEU A 32 10.48 -7.71 -6.74
CA LEU A 32 9.07 -7.47 -7.09
C LEU A 32 8.89 -6.71 -8.40
N ALA A 33 9.67 -5.64 -8.66
CA ALA A 33 9.40 -4.76 -9.80
C ALA A 33 9.54 -5.45 -11.18
N PRO A 34 10.63 -6.21 -11.46
CA PRO A 34 10.73 -6.96 -12.72
C PRO A 34 9.67 -8.06 -12.84
N LEU A 35 9.45 -8.84 -11.78
CA LEU A 35 8.47 -9.94 -11.77
C LEU A 35 7.04 -9.42 -11.96
N PHE A 36 6.69 -8.31 -11.32
CA PHE A 36 5.39 -7.67 -11.45
C PHE A 36 5.16 -7.15 -12.88
N ARG A 37 6.18 -6.53 -13.49
CA ARG A 37 6.12 -6.07 -14.88
C ARG A 37 5.90 -7.23 -15.85
N ALA A 38 6.65 -8.33 -15.70
CA ALA A 38 6.50 -9.54 -16.51
C ALA A 38 5.11 -10.17 -16.33
N ALA A 39 4.62 -10.26 -15.10
CA ALA A 39 3.28 -10.78 -14.80
C ALA A 39 2.17 -9.93 -15.46
N LEU A 40 2.26 -8.60 -15.40
CA LEU A 40 1.31 -7.70 -16.07
C LEU A 40 1.35 -7.82 -17.60
N ALA A 41 2.54 -8.06 -18.15
CA ALA A 41 2.74 -8.35 -19.58
C ALA A 41 2.28 -9.76 -19.99
N ARG A 42 1.79 -10.58 -19.04
CA ARG A 42 1.39 -11.98 -19.23
C ARG A 42 2.52 -12.88 -19.71
N GLU A 43 3.75 -12.55 -19.35
CA GLU A 43 4.89 -13.42 -19.55
C GLU A 43 4.86 -14.59 -18.55
N ASP A 44 5.40 -15.74 -18.96
CA ASP A 44 5.49 -16.90 -18.08
C ASP A 44 6.65 -16.76 -17.09
N ILE A 45 6.33 -16.23 -15.90
CA ILE A 45 7.29 -16.12 -14.79
C ILE A 45 7.48 -17.44 -14.03
N THR A 46 6.67 -18.47 -14.26
CA THR A 46 6.79 -19.75 -13.56
C THR A 46 8.01 -20.56 -14.02
N GLY A 47 8.50 -20.27 -15.23
CA GLY A 47 9.72 -20.87 -15.78
C GLY A 47 10.97 -20.65 -14.92
N PHE A 48 10.98 -19.64 -14.03
CA PHE A 48 12.09 -19.40 -13.11
C PHE A 48 12.08 -20.30 -11.86
N ALA A 49 10.94 -20.92 -11.53
CA ALA A 49 10.78 -21.66 -10.28
C ALA A 49 11.74 -22.85 -10.10
N PRO A 50 11.99 -23.73 -11.12
CA PRO A 50 12.90 -24.86 -10.97
C PRO A 50 14.33 -24.44 -10.60
N ASP A 51 14.83 -23.37 -11.21
CA ASP A 51 16.17 -22.85 -10.94
C ASP A 51 16.28 -22.23 -9.54
N LEU A 52 15.23 -21.54 -9.07
CA LEU A 52 15.17 -20.99 -7.71
C LEU A 52 15.16 -22.10 -6.66
N ILE A 53 14.38 -23.16 -6.88
CA ILE A 53 14.35 -24.34 -6.00
C ILE A 53 15.73 -25.00 -5.95
N ALA A 54 16.34 -25.27 -7.11
CA ALA A 54 17.67 -25.87 -7.18
C ALA A 54 18.75 -24.99 -6.52
N ARG A 55 18.62 -23.66 -6.61
CA ARG A 55 19.53 -22.70 -5.95
C ARG A 55 19.42 -22.77 -4.44
N TYR A 56 18.21 -22.85 -3.90
CA TYR A 56 17.98 -23.05 -2.47
C TYR A 56 18.51 -24.43 -2.01
N GLU A 57 18.15 -25.52 -2.69
CA GLU A 57 18.55 -26.88 -2.29
C GLU A 57 20.07 -27.08 -2.29
N ARG A 58 20.78 -26.46 -3.24
CA ARG A 58 22.25 -26.62 -3.37
C ARG A 58 23.04 -25.73 -2.42
N ASN A 59 22.58 -24.50 -2.19
CA ASN A 59 23.38 -23.44 -1.55
C ASN A 59 22.76 -22.86 -0.26
N ASP A 60 21.60 -23.36 0.18
CA ASP A 60 20.78 -22.75 1.25
C ASP A 60 20.47 -21.27 0.97
N ASP A 61 20.28 -20.94 -0.32
CA ASP A 61 20.06 -19.57 -0.76
C ASP A 61 18.62 -19.11 -0.46
N VAL A 62 18.45 -18.50 0.71
CA VAL A 62 17.17 -17.95 1.19
C VAL A 62 16.62 -16.82 0.31
N TYR A 63 17.45 -16.13 -0.49
CA TYR A 63 16.95 -15.12 -1.43
C TYR A 63 16.18 -15.77 -2.59
N ALA A 64 16.51 -17.02 -2.94
CA ALA A 64 15.77 -17.76 -3.97
C ALA A 64 14.32 -18.01 -3.55
N LEU A 65 14.11 -18.25 -2.25
CA LEU A 65 12.78 -18.43 -1.67
C LEU A 65 11.97 -17.13 -1.66
N LEU A 66 12.60 -15.96 -1.54
CA LEU A 66 11.89 -14.68 -1.68
C LEU A 66 11.33 -14.50 -3.09
N ASP A 67 12.14 -14.75 -4.11
CA ASP A 67 11.71 -14.66 -5.51
C ASP A 67 10.65 -15.74 -5.84
N LEU A 68 10.81 -16.97 -5.33
CA LEU A 68 9.83 -18.04 -5.50
C LEU A 68 8.49 -17.70 -4.86
N ALA A 69 8.50 -17.17 -3.63
CA ALA A 69 7.30 -16.71 -2.94
C ALA A 69 6.60 -15.59 -3.73
N LEU A 70 7.34 -14.65 -4.30
CA LEU A 70 6.79 -13.60 -5.16
C LEU A 70 6.14 -14.18 -6.43
N ILE A 71 6.81 -15.10 -7.12
CA ILE A 71 6.25 -15.77 -8.31
C ILE A 71 4.94 -16.47 -7.98
N GLN A 72 4.91 -17.28 -6.90
CA GLN A 72 3.70 -17.97 -6.46
C GLN A 72 2.55 -16.99 -6.20
N GLN A 73 2.81 -15.89 -5.48
CA GLN A 73 1.79 -14.87 -5.22
C GLN A 73 1.30 -14.17 -6.49
N LEU A 74 2.20 -13.81 -7.42
CA LEU A 74 1.85 -13.18 -8.70
C LEU A 74 1.09 -14.15 -9.63
N CYS A 75 1.24 -15.45 -9.43
CA CYS A 75 0.46 -16.50 -10.09
C CYS A 75 -0.80 -16.92 -9.31
N PHE A 76 -1.26 -16.11 -8.35
CA PHE A 76 -2.46 -16.35 -7.54
C PHE A 76 -2.40 -17.59 -6.63
N GLN A 77 -1.21 -18.11 -6.35
CA GLN A 77 -0.94 -19.22 -5.41
C GLN A 77 -0.61 -18.66 -4.03
N ARG A 78 -1.60 -18.01 -3.41
CA ARG A 78 -1.40 -17.23 -2.18
C ARG A 78 -0.88 -18.09 -1.03
N GLU A 79 -1.48 -19.24 -0.79
CA GLU A 79 -1.13 -20.09 0.37
C GLU A 79 0.30 -20.63 0.24
N GLU A 80 0.65 -21.13 -0.95
CA GLU A 80 1.98 -21.63 -1.27
C GLU A 80 3.03 -20.50 -1.16
N GLY A 81 2.71 -19.33 -1.72
CA GLY A 81 3.58 -18.15 -1.64
C GLY A 81 3.88 -17.72 -0.21
N LEU A 82 2.88 -17.73 0.66
CA LEU A 82 3.06 -17.40 2.07
C LEU A 82 3.82 -18.48 2.84
N ALA A 83 3.59 -19.76 2.52
CA ALA A 83 4.33 -20.86 3.12
C ALA A 83 5.82 -20.79 2.75
N THR A 84 6.14 -20.56 1.47
CA THR A 84 7.52 -20.38 0.98
C THR A 84 8.20 -19.18 1.65
N LEU A 85 7.48 -18.04 1.76
CA LEU A 85 7.99 -16.88 2.49
C LEU A 85 8.28 -17.23 3.95
N GLY A 86 7.40 -17.97 4.61
CA GLY A 86 7.61 -18.45 5.98
C GLY A 86 8.89 -19.26 6.16
N VAL A 87 9.21 -20.14 5.20
CA VAL A 87 10.48 -20.91 5.20
C VAL A 87 11.69 -19.98 5.10
N ALA A 88 11.65 -18.97 4.22
CA ALA A 88 12.72 -17.98 4.10
C ALA A 88 12.93 -17.20 5.41
N LEU A 89 11.84 -16.71 6.01
CA LEU A 89 11.87 -15.86 7.20
C LEU A 89 12.25 -16.60 8.48
N ALA A 90 12.01 -17.92 8.54
CA ALA A 90 12.51 -18.77 9.62
C ALA A 90 14.05 -18.89 9.63
N ARG A 91 14.70 -18.61 8.49
CA ARG A 91 16.17 -18.65 8.34
C ARG A 91 16.81 -17.28 8.50
N GLN A 92 16.19 -16.26 7.92
CA GLN A 92 16.75 -14.91 7.84
C GLN A 92 15.63 -13.86 7.81
N GLN A 93 15.77 -12.81 8.61
CA GLN A 93 14.79 -11.71 8.66
C GLN A 93 15.26 -10.43 7.96
N VAL A 94 16.56 -10.30 7.68
CA VAL A 94 17.16 -9.10 7.07
C VAL A 94 17.73 -9.45 5.70
N PHE A 95 17.33 -8.74 4.66
CA PHE A 95 17.76 -8.99 3.27
C PHE A 95 18.25 -7.71 2.61
N ARG A 96 19.39 -7.74 1.92
CA ARG A 96 19.80 -6.63 1.07
C ARG A 96 19.23 -6.83 -0.33
N VAL A 97 18.33 -5.95 -0.75
CA VAL A 97 17.61 -6.06 -2.03
C VAL A 97 18.12 -5.08 -3.09
N ALA A 98 18.88 -4.07 -2.69
CA ALA A 98 19.56 -3.14 -3.60
C ALA A 98 20.89 -2.66 -3.01
N ARG A 99 21.87 -2.41 -3.87
CA ARG A 99 23.18 -1.84 -3.49
C ARG A 99 23.44 -0.56 -4.27
N GLY A 100 23.61 0.54 -3.55
CA GLY A 100 24.05 1.82 -4.11
C GLY A 100 25.57 1.89 -4.29
N LYS A 101 26.04 2.96 -4.92
CA LYS A 101 27.48 3.28 -4.95
C LYS A 101 27.99 3.66 -3.55
N PRO A 102 29.31 3.61 -3.28
CA PRO A 102 29.86 4.13 -2.03
C PRO A 102 29.38 5.57 -1.75
N GLY A 103 28.89 5.82 -0.54
CA GLY A 103 28.29 7.10 -0.14
C GLY A 103 26.84 7.32 -0.56
N ALA A 104 26.20 6.34 -1.21
CA ALA A 104 24.76 6.38 -1.44
C ALA A 104 23.98 6.22 -0.13
N ILE A 105 22.75 6.73 -0.11
CA ILE A 105 21.83 6.58 1.02
C ILE A 105 21.62 5.10 1.35
N ARG A 106 21.60 4.79 2.65
CA ARG A 106 21.23 3.50 3.21
C ARG A 106 19.83 3.59 3.79
N LEU A 107 18.90 2.84 3.22
CA LEU A 107 17.51 2.77 3.65
C LEU A 107 17.23 1.40 4.28
N LEU A 108 16.81 1.41 5.55
CA LEU A 108 16.23 0.22 6.19
C LEU A 108 14.71 0.25 6.01
N VAL A 109 14.16 -0.71 5.29
CA VAL A 109 12.72 -0.84 5.08
C VAL A 109 12.16 -1.92 6.00
N VAL A 110 11.14 -1.59 6.78
CA VAL A 110 10.47 -2.55 7.66
C VAL A 110 9.22 -3.09 6.98
N LYS A 111 9.16 -4.41 6.80
CA LYS A 111 8.03 -5.15 6.22
C LYS A 111 7.44 -6.13 7.24
N THR A 112 6.20 -6.53 7.01
CA THR A 112 5.55 -7.68 7.66
C THR A 112 5.40 -8.83 6.68
N PRO A 113 5.49 -10.11 7.12
CA PRO A 113 5.10 -11.23 6.28
C PRO A 113 3.66 -11.07 5.82
N GLY A 114 3.38 -11.39 4.56
CA GLY A 114 2.05 -11.24 3.98
C GLY A 114 2.12 -11.30 2.46
N ASP A 115 0.95 -11.15 1.83
CA ASP A 115 0.91 -11.05 0.38
C ASP A 115 1.55 -9.73 -0.09
N PHE A 116 1.76 -9.56 -1.40
CA PHE A 116 2.45 -8.38 -1.92
C PHE A 116 1.71 -7.05 -1.63
N THR A 117 0.45 -7.08 -1.17
CA THR A 117 -0.32 -5.90 -0.74
C THR A 117 -0.19 -5.59 0.76
N ALA A 118 0.38 -6.51 1.55
CA ALA A 118 0.61 -6.33 2.98
C ALA A 118 1.62 -5.22 3.28
N ASN A 119 2.42 -4.81 2.29
CA ASN A 119 3.43 -3.78 2.42
C ASN A 119 3.42 -2.84 1.22
N VAL A 120 3.95 -1.62 1.39
CA VAL A 120 4.24 -0.71 0.29
C VAL A 120 5.15 -1.42 -0.71
N PRO A 121 4.76 -1.53 -2.00
CA PRO A 121 5.60 -2.12 -3.04
C PRO A 121 6.68 -1.13 -3.47
N PHE A 122 7.53 -0.74 -2.51
CA PHE A 122 8.56 0.27 -2.68
C PHE A 122 9.56 -0.12 -3.76
N GLU A 123 9.73 -1.42 -4.03
CA GLU A 123 10.58 -1.93 -5.09
C GLU A 123 10.20 -1.37 -6.46
N CYS A 124 8.90 -1.18 -6.71
CA CYS A 124 8.39 -0.57 -7.95
C CYS A 124 8.71 0.92 -8.06
N ILE A 125 8.98 1.59 -6.94
CA ILE A 125 9.30 3.02 -6.85
C ILE A 125 10.82 3.25 -6.89
N LEU A 126 11.60 2.33 -6.29
CA LEU A 126 13.03 2.50 -6.00
C LEU A 126 13.97 1.61 -6.84
N GLU A 127 13.46 0.84 -7.81
CA GLU A 127 14.23 -0.10 -8.67
C GLU A 127 15.55 0.48 -9.20
N HIS A 128 15.58 1.76 -9.54
CA HIS A 128 16.75 2.45 -10.11
C HIS A 128 17.20 3.67 -9.31
N ALA A 129 16.84 3.76 -8.02
CA ALA A 129 17.16 4.90 -7.17
C ALA A 129 18.66 5.04 -6.86
N GLY A 130 19.47 4.00 -7.10
CA GLY A 130 20.92 4.02 -6.85
C GLY A 130 21.30 4.07 -5.37
N ILE A 131 20.39 3.67 -4.47
CA ILE A 131 20.58 3.62 -3.02
C ILE A 131 20.77 2.18 -2.54
N THR A 132 21.32 2.03 -1.33
CA THR A 132 21.40 0.72 -0.67
C THR A 132 20.12 0.48 0.13
N ILE A 133 19.46 -0.65 -0.09
CA ILE A 133 18.21 -1.00 0.59
C ILE A 133 18.37 -2.33 1.29
N GLU A 134 18.13 -2.31 2.60
CA GLU A 134 18.00 -3.49 3.44
C GLU A 134 16.56 -3.59 3.93
N VAL A 135 15.98 -4.77 3.86
CA VAL A 135 14.61 -5.07 4.27
C VAL A 135 14.67 -5.89 5.55
N LEU A 136 14.00 -5.43 6.60
CA LEU A 136 13.77 -6.16 7.84
C LEU A 136 12.31 -6.63 7.90
N TYR A 137 12.11 -7.93 8.07
CA TYR A 137 10.80 -8.51 8.34
C TYR A 137 10.53 -8.61 9.85
N VAL A 138 9.41 -8.05 10.29
CA VAL A 138 8.87 -8.13 11.66
C VAL A 138 7.41 -8.57 11.61
N GLY A 139 6.93 -9.28 12.63
CA GLY A 139 5.53 -9.71 12.68
C GLY A 139 5.33 -10.98 13.50
N PRO A 140 4.12 -11.56 13.47
CA PRO A 140 3.79 -12.76 14.23
C PRO A 140 4.75 -13.92 13.93
N GLY A 141 5.26 -14.57 14.97
CA GLY A 141 6.18 -15.70 14.85
C GLY A 141 7.64 -15.34 14.57
N LEU A 142 7.96 -14.04 14.40
CA LEU A 142 9.33 -13.57 14.19
C LEU A 142 9.90 -12.93 15.45
N SER A 143 11.20 -13.13 15.69
CA SER A 143 11.90 -12.47 16.79
C SER A 143 12.18 -11.02 16.45
N TRP A 144 12.10 -10.14 17.44
CA TRP A 144 12.53 -8.75 17.29
C TRP A 144 14.06 -8.69 17.38
N PRO A 145 14.78 -8.34 16.30
CA PRO A 145 16.23 -8.47 16.29
C PRO A 145 16.88 -7.43 17.22
N ALA A 146 17.84 -7.85 18.03
CA ALA A 146 18.59 -6.93 18.89
C ALA A 146 19.57 -6.02 18.11
N HIS A 147 19.89 -6.44 16.88
CA HIS A 147 20.85 -5.78 16.00
C HIS A 147 20.24 -5.60 14.63
N VAL A 148 20.37 -4.40 14.07
CA VAL A 148 19.98 -4.11 12.69
C VAL A 148 21.17 -3.51 11.95
N PRO A 149 21.22 -3.63 10.62
CA PRO A 149 22.21 -2.90 9.85
C PRO A 149 22.12 -1.40 10.10
N ASP A 150 23.25 -0.73 10.19
CA ASP A 150 23.28 0.73 10.21
C ASP A 150 22.65 1.30 8.91
N HIS A 151 22.10 2.50 8.99
CA HIS A 151 21.35 3.11 7.89
C HIS A 151 21.17 4.60 8.16
N ASP A 152 20.82 5.35 7.12
CA ASP A 152 20.56 6.79 7.23
C ASP A 152 19.08 7.04 7.57
N LEU A 153 18.18 6.20 7.06
CA LEU A 153 16.73 6.35 7.18
C LEU A 153 16.06 4.99 7.42
N LEU A 154 15.01 4.99 8.23
CA LEU A 154 14.09 3.85 8.35
C LEU A 154 12.77 4.20 7.65
N PHE A 155 12.24 3.31 6.81
CA PHE A 155 10.92 3.44 6.20
C PHE A 155 10.02 2.28 6.62
N VAL A 156 8.88 2.60 7.26
CA VAL A 156 7.88 1.59 7.60
C VAL A 156 7.00 1.33 6.38
N ALA A 157 7.20 0.18 5.75
CA ALA A 157 6.44 -0.24 4.59
C ALA A 157 5.20 -1.06 4.96
N ILE A 158 5.00 -1.45 6.22
CA ILE A 158 3.82 -2.22 6.65
C ILE A 158 2.54 -1.47 6.30
N GLY A 159 1.64 -2.10 5.53
CA GLY A 159 0.37 -1.53 5.12
C GLY A 159 -0.65 -1.46 6.25
N GLU A 160 -1.62 -0.56 6.14
CA GLU A 160 -2.80 -0.59 7.01
C GLU A 160 -3.62 -1.87 6.79
N ALA A 161 -3.86 -2.59 7.88
CA ALA A 161 -4.82 -3.68 7.99
C ALA A 161 -5.04 -4.02 9.47
N ASP A 162 -6.23 -4.51 9.84
CA ASP A 162 -6.53 -5.01 11.19
C ASP A 162 -5.50 -6.04 11.68
N THR A 163 -5.06 -6.94 10.79
CA THR A 163 -4.06 -7.98 11.10
C THR A 163 -2.67 -7.42 11.38
N HIS A 164 -2.40 -6.16 11.05
CA HIS A 164 -1.10 -5.51 11.26
C HIS A 164 -1.09 -4.61 12.50
N CYS A 165 -2.24 -4.30 13.12
CA CYS A 165 -2.33 -3.37 14.24
C CYS A 165 -1.40 -3.74 15.41
N GLU A 166 -1.34 -5.03 15.78
CA GLU A 166 -0.45 -5.48 16.85
C GLU A 166 1.04 -5.32 16.47
N THR A 167 1.41 -5.73 15.25
CA THR A 167 2.77 -5.58 14.73
C THR A 167 3.19 -4.10 14.67
N LEU A 168 2.32 -3.22 14.21
CA LEU A 168 2.55 -1.77 14.16
C LEU A 168 2.71 -1.17 15.57
N ALA A 169 1.90 -1.61 16.54
CA ALA A 169 2.03 -1.18 17.94
C ALA A 169 3.33 -1.68 18.59
N GLN A 170 3.73 -2.93 18.32
CA GLN A 170 5.01 -3.47 18.75
C GLN A 170 6.18 -2.72 18.10
N LEU A 171 6.09 -2.42 16.79
CA LEU A 171 7.09 -1.65 16.06
C LEU A 171 7.20 -0.22 16.62
N GLY A 172 6.08 0.41 16.98
CA GLY A 172 6.08 1.72 17.63
C GLY A 172 6.90 1.74 18.92
N ARG A 173 6.75 0.71 19.77
CA ARG A 173 7.58 0.54 20.98
C ARG A 173 9.04 0.28 20.67
N TYR A 174 9.30 -0.55 19.67
CA TYR A 174 10.66 -0.87 19.21
C TYR A 174 11.40 0.36 18.65
N LEU A 175 10.68 1.34 18.10
CA LEU A 175 11.23 2.56 17.51
C LEU A 175 11.20 3.80 18.44
N GLU A 176 10.74 3.68 19.70
CA GLU A 176 10.54 4.84 20.59
C GLU A 176 11.80 5.70 20.79
N ASN A 177 12.97 5.07 20.83
CA ASN A 177 14.27 5.74 20.95
C ASN A 177 15.17 5.50 19.72
N TRP A 178 14.56 5.41 18.52
CA TRP A 178 15.32 5.13 17.30
C TRP A 178 16.31 6.27 16.99
N PRO A 179 17.59 5.96 16.70
CA PRO A 179 18.62 6.99 16.48
C PRO A 179 18.58 7.61 15.08
N ARG A 180 17.74 7.12 14.17
CA ARG A 180 17.61 7.62 12.78
C ARG A 180 16.21 8.17 12.53
N PRO A 181 16.00 9.01 11.50
CA PRO A 181 14.66 9.40 11.09
C PRO A 181 13.83 8.19 10.67
N VAL A 182 12.57 8.16 11.12
CA VAL A 182 11.57 7.17 10.75
C VAL A 182 10.56 7.82 9.82
N LEU A 183 10.44 7.28 8.61
CA LEU A 183 9.44 7.66 7.62
C LEU A 183 8.21 6.78 7.78
N ASN A 184 7.02 7.38 7.67
CA ASN A 184 5.73 6.75 7.95
C ASN A 184 5.69 6.12 9.35
N PRO A 185 5.71 6.92 10.43
CA PRO A 185 5.73 6.39 11.80
C PRO A 185 4.60 5.38 12.04
N PRO A 186 4.89 4.21 12.64
CA PRO A 186 3.95 3.08 12.66
C PRO A 186 2.66 3.40 13.41
N GLY A 187 2.70 4.27 14.41
CA GLY A 187 1.53 4.71 15.17
C GLY A 187 0.52 5.56 14.39
N ARG A 188 0.87 6.03 13.18
CA ARG A 188 -0.04 6.82 12.32
C ARG A 188 -0.75 5.97 11.26
N ILE A 189 -0.26 4.76 10.98
CA ILE A 189 -0.75 3.90 9.90
C ILE A 189 -2.17 3.36 10.16
N PRO A 190 -2.54 2.90 11.38
CA PRO A 190 -3.88 2.37 11.65
C PRO A 190 -5.03 3.35 11.34
N ALA A 191 -4.76 4.65 11.49
CA ALA A 191 -5.72 5.71 11.20
C ALA A 191 -6.19 5.74 9.74
N LEU A 192 -5.45 5.10 8.81
CA LEU A 192 -5.85 4.98 7.41
C LEU A 192 -7.04 4.02 7.20
N SER A 193 -7.42 3.23 8.21
CA SER A 193 -8.57 2.34 8.14
C SER A 193 -9.83 3.12 7.76
N ARG A 194 -10.74 2.51 7.01
CA ARG A 194 -11.92 3.22 6.46
C ARG A 194 -12.78 3.89 7.53
N ALA A 195 -12.91 3.25 8.69
CA ALA A 195 -13.69 3.78 9.81
C ALA A 195 -12.96 4.97 10.48
N GLU A 196 -11.66 4.84 10.77
CA GLU A 196 -10.90 5.91 11.43
C GLU A 196 -10.63 7.08 10.49
N ALA A 197 -10.37 6.83 9.21
CA ALA A 197 -10.10 7.84 8.21
C ALA A 197 -11.24 8.85 8.09
N PHE A 198 -12.50 8.40 8.17
CA PHE A 198 -13.65 9.30 8.19
C PHE A 198 -13.59 10.25 9.39
N GLU A 199 -13.31 9.73 10.60
CA GLU A 199 -13.22 10.56 11.80
C GLU A 199 -12.04 11.55 11.75
N VAL A 200 -10.90 11.09 11.24
CA VAL A 200 -9.71 11.95 11.05
C VAL A 200 -10.01 13.07 10.07
N LEU A 201 -10.68 12.79 8.96
CA LEU A 201 -10.96 13.77 7.90
C LEU A 201 -12.25 14.56 8.09
N ARG A 202 -13.05 14.24 9.12
CA ARG A 202 -14.33 14.90 9.40
C ARG A 202 -14.16 16.42 9.47
N GLY A 203 -14.96 17.14 8.69
CA GLY A 203 -14.93 18.61 8.62
C GLY A 203 -13.68 19.21 7.95
N ALA A 204 -12.90 18.44 7.19
CA ALA A 204 -11.85 19.00 6.33
C ALA A 204 -12.47 19.85 5.19
N PRO A 205 -12.03 21.10 4.97
CA PRO A 205 -12.60 21.96 3.94
C PRO A 205 -12.45 21.37 2.53
N GLY A 206 -13.55 21.36 1.75
CA GLY A 206 -13.56 20.88 0.37
C GLY A 206 -13.37 19.36 0.23
N LEU A 207 -13.47 18.60 1.32
CA LEU A 207 -13.34 17.15 1.34
C LEU A 207 -14.68 16.52 1.74
N CYS A 208 -15.06 15.50 0.99
CA CYS A 208 -16.22 14.66 1.26
C CYS A 208 -15.76 13.21 1.45
N MET A 209 -16.29 12.52 2.46
CA MET A 209 -16.04 11.09 2.68
C MET A 209 -17.29 10.47 3.28
N ALA A 210 -17.67 9.30 2.79
CA ALA A 210 -18.80 8.57 3.35
C ALA A 210 -18.47 8.06 4.76
N THR A 211 -19.40 8.24 5.69
CA THR A 211 -19.33 7.57 6.99
C THR A 211 -19.23 6.07 6.77
N THR A 212 -18.23 5.43 7.37
CA THR A 212 -18.04 3.98 7.26
C THR A 212 -18.22 3.31 8.63
N TRP A 213 -19.17 2.39 8.71
CA TRP A 213 -19.47 1.60 9.89
C TRP A 213 -18.90 0.20 9.77
N ARG A 214 -18.51 -0.37 10.91
CA ARG A 214 -18.23 -1.80 11.06
C ARG A 214 -19.49 -2.47 11.60
N MET A 215 -19.97 -3.49 10.91
CA MET A 215 -21.17 -4.24 11.30
C MET A 215 -20.89 -5.73 11.17
N ASP A 216 -21.27 -6.50 12.18
CA ASP A 216 -21.29 -7.95 12.03
C ASP A 216 -22.48 -8.40 11.17
N ARG A 217 -22.42 -9.65 10.72
CA ARG A 217 -23.45 -10.27 9.88
C ARG A 217 -24.83 -10.24 10.51
N ALA A 218 -24.94 -10.46 11.82
CA ALA A 218 -26.23 -10.52 12.51
C ALA A 218 -26.86 -9.13 12.59
N ALA A 219 -26.05 -8.11 12.90
CA ALA A 219 -26.44 -6.71 12.89
C ALA A 219 -26.94 -6.30 11.51
N LEU A 220 -26.20 -6.62 10.43
CA LEU A 220 -26.63 -6.35 9.05
C LEU A 220 -27.94 -7.04 8.70
N ALA A 221 -28.10 -8.32 9.05
CA ALA A 221 -29.32 -9.08 8.79
C ALA A 221 -30.54 -8.53 9.57
N SER A 222 -30.31 -7.78 10.65
CA SER A 222 -31.37 -7.23 11.50
C SER A 222 -31.79 -5.79 11.15
N VAL A 223 -31.09 -5.12 10.22
CA VAL A 223 -31.36 -3.72 9.83
C VAL A 223 -32.82 -3.54 9.40
N GLN A 224 -33.53 -2.63 10.06
CA GLN A 224 -34.91 -2.30 9.72
C GLN A 224 -35.01 -1.12 8.72
N PRO A 225 -36.09 -1.04 7.94
CA PRO A 225 -36.35 0.12 7.08
C PRO A 225 -36.32 1.43 7.87
N GLY A 226 -35.52 2.39 7.42
CA GLY A 226 -35.38 3.71 8.05
C GLY A 226 -34.23 3.84 9.06
N GLU A 227 -33.57 2.74 9.45
CA GLU A 227 -32.38 2.80 10.32
C GLU A 227 -31.14 3.31 9.58
N ILE A 228 -31.04 3.03 8.28
CA ILE A 228 -29.93 3.43 7.42
C ILE A 228 -30.48 4.14 6.18
N THR A 229 -29.77 5.18 5.72
CA THR A 229 -30.08 5.86 4.46
C THR A 229 -29.45 5.12 3.29
N PHE A 230 -30.28 4.58 2.41
CA PHE A 230 -29.87 3.91 1.18
C PHE A 230 -29.71 4.91 0.01
N PRO A 231 -28.92 4.57 -1.03
CA PRO A 231 -28.12 3.34 -1.16
C PRO A 231 -26.88 3.32 -0.25
N ILE A 232 -26.48 2.11 0.14
CA ILE A 232 -25.22 1.86 0.84
C ILE A 232 -24.31 0.98 -0.01
N ILE A 233 -23.04 0.95 0.37
CA ILE A 233 -22.04 0.04 -0.14
C ILE A 233 -21.69 -0.95 0.99
N LEU A 234 -21.73 -2.25 0.69
CA LEU A 234 -21.30 -3.31 1.61
C LEU A 234 -20.06 -4.04 1.08
N ARG A 235 -19.15 -4.37 2.00
CA ARG A 235 -17.95 -5.17 1.73
C ARG A 235 -17.59 -6.03 2.93
N PRO A 236 -17.12 -7.28 2.77
CA PRO A 236 -16.53 -8.03 3.87
C PRO A 236 -15.23 -7.36 4.35
N GLN A 237 -14.96 -7.45 5.65
CA GLN A 237 -13.69 -7.01 6.19
C GLN A 237 -12.52 -7.85 5.62
N GLY A 238 -11.38 -7.19 5.34
CA GLY A 238 -10.19 -7.82 4.77
C GLY A 238 -10.25 -8.05 3.25
N ALA A 239 -11.38 -7.75 2.60
CA ALA A 239 -11.47 -7.77 1.14
C ALA A 239 -10.92 -6.48 0.53
N HIS A 240 -10.11 -6.62 -0.52
CA HIS A 240 -9.52 -5.51 -1.28
C HIS A 240 -9.91 -5.58 -2.77
N GLY A 241 -9.59 -4.53 -3.52
CA GLY A 241 -9.72 -4.56 -4.99
C GLY A 241 -11.14 -4.77 -5.52
N GLY A 242 -12.19 -4.42 -4.76
CA GLY A 242 -13.58 -4.54 -5.21
C GLY A 242 -14.22 -5.90 -5.00
N ILE A 243 -13.46 -6.89 -4.53
CA ILE A 243 -13.98 -8.24 -4.28
C ILE A 243 -15.12 -8.17 -3.28
N ASN A 244 -16.27 -8.74 -3.66
CA ASN A 244 -17.52 -8.76 -2.89
C ASN A 244 -18.03 -7.36 -2.45
N LEU A 245 -17.60 -6.30 -3.12
CA LEU A 245 -18.14 -4.95 -2.93
C LEU A 245 -19.46 -4.82 -3.69
N SER A 246 -20.55 -4.51 -3.00
CA SER A 246 -21.86 -4.35 -3.63
C SER A 246 -22.53 -3.04 -3.23
N LYS A 247 -23.22 -2.41 -4.18
CA LYS A 247 -24.19 -1.36 -3.90
C LYS A 247 -25.51 -2.02 -3.54
N ILE A 248 -26.13 -1.58 -2.45
CA ILE A 248 -27.36 -2.12 -1.87
C ILE A 248 -28.39 -1.00 -1.88
N GLU A 249 -29.55 -1.23 -2.51
CA GLU A 249 -30.55 -0.18 -2.72
C GLU A 249 -31.59 -0.13 -1.60
N ASN A 250 -31.78 -1.23 -0.86
CA ASN A 250 -32.75 -1.33 0.23
C ASN A 250 -32.41 -2.49 1.20
N THR A 251 -33.19 -2.63 2.26
CA THR A 251 -32.98 -3.68 3.28
C THR A 251 -33.15 -5.10 2.74
N ALA A 252 -34.02 -5.36 1.76
CA ALA A 252 -34.19 -6.69 1.17
C ALA A 252 -32.94 -7.14 0.38
N ASP A 253 -32.24 -6.18 -0.25
CA ASP A 253 -30.98 -6.46 -0.95
C ASP A 253 -29.84 -6.86 -0.01
N ILE A 254 -29.90 -6.48 1.29
CA ILE A 254 -28.91 -6.93 2.30
C ILE A 254 -28.99 -8.45 2.47
N ALA A 255 -30.20 -9.00 2.62
CA ALA A 255 -30.38 -10.44 2.79
C ALA A 255 -29.84 -11.21 1.58
N ALA A 256 -30.19 -10.76 0.37
CA ALA A 256 -29.71 -11.38 -0.88
C ALA A 256 -28.18 -11.28 -1.05
N TYR A 257 -27.56 -10.22 -0.54
CA TYR A 257 -26.10 -10.07 -0.52
C TYR A 257 -25.45 -11.05 0.46
N LEU A 258 -25.97 -11.13 1.69
CA LEU A 258 -25.44 -12.00 2.75
C LEU A 258 -25.56 -13.50 2.41
N GLU A 259 -26.53 -13.91 1.58
CA GLU A 259 -26.63 -15.28 1.07
C GLU A 259 -25.50 -15.68 0.13
N LYS A 260 -24.92 -14.70 -0.59
CA LYS A 260 -23.91 -14.94 -1.64
C LYS A 260 -22.48 -14.71 -1.17
N VAL A 261 -22.31 -13.85 -0.17
CA VAL A 261 -21.01 -13.38 0.27
C VAL A 261 -20.72 -13.96 1.64
N GLU A 262 -19.59 -14.66 1.75
CA GLU A 262 -19.06 -15.16 3.03
C GLU A 262 -18.40 -14.03 3.84
N GLY A 263 -18.29 -14.23 5.15
CA GLY A 263 -17.68 -13.27 6.08
C GLY A 263 -18.59 -12.98 7.28
N ASN A 264 -17.98 -12.66 8.42
CA ASN A 264 -18.69 -12.35 9.65
C ASN A 264 -18.76 -10.85 9.93
N ASP A 265 -17.78 -10.09 9.45
CA ASP A 265 -17.64 -8.66 9.67
C ASP A 265 -17.62 -7.91 8.34
N PHE A 266 -18.27 -6.76 8.30
CA PHE A 266 -18.48 -5.98 7.09
C PHE A 266 -18.23 -4.50 7.34
N PHE A 267 -17.77 -3.83 6.30
CA PHE A 267 -17.85 -2.38 6.19
C PHE A 267 -19.12 -1.99 5.44
N ALA A 268 -19.88 -1.07 6.03
CA ALA A 268 -21.03 -0.42 5.41
C ALA A 268 -20.76 1.08 5.30
N ALA A 269 -21.06 1.69 4.16
CA ALA A 269 -20.95 3.14 3.99
C ALA A 269 -22.06 3.67 3.08
N ASN A 270 -22.47 4.92 3.23
CA ASN A 270 -23.40 5.51 2.25
C ASN A 270 -22.76 5.57 0.86
N PHE A 271 -23.52 5.22 -0.16
CA PHE A 271 -23.10 5.41 -1.54
C PHE A 271 -23.24 6.90 -1.91
N ILE A 272 -22.13 7.52 -2.30
CA ILE A 272 -22.10 8.88 -2.83
C ILE A 272 -22.00 8.79 -4.35
N ASN A 273 -23.01 9.28 -5.06
CA ASN A 273 -22.97 9.34 -6.51
C ASN A 273 -22.00 10.44 -6.97
N TYR A 274 -20.94 10.04 -7.66
CA TYR A 274 -19.91 10.93 -8.18
C TYR A 274 -19.81 10.91 -9.72
N ALA A 275 -20.86 10.41 -10.39
CA ALA A 275 -20.94 10.52 -11.84
C ALA A 275 -20.83 11.98 -12.26
N SER A 276 -19.94 12.26 -13.22
CA SER A 276 -19.82 13.57 -13.83
C SER A 276 -21.04 13.87 -14.71
N SER A 277 -21.11 15.07 -15.30
CA SER A 277 -22.26 15.51 -16.11
C SER A 277 -22.54 14.65 -17.35
N ASP A 278 -21.54 13.90 -17.83
CA ASP A 278 -21.67 12.94 -18.93
C ASP A 278 -22.17 11.55 -18.49
N GLY A 279 -22.45 11.37 -17.20
CA GLY A 279 -22.89 10.10 -16.62
C GLY A 279 -21.77 9.09 -16.38
N LEU A 280 -20.51 9.43 -16.63
CA LEU A 280 -19.36 8.55 -16.38
C LEU A 280 -18.74 8.82 -15.01
N PHE A 281 -18.06 7.81 -14.48
CA PHE A 281 -17.37 7.85 -13.20
C PHE A 281 -15.87 8.00 -13.43
N ARG A 282 -15.27 9.02 -12.79
CA ARG A 282 -13.83 9.31 -12.83
C ARG A 282 -13.23 9.06 -11.47
N LYS A 283 -12.38 8.03 -11.38
CA LYS A 283 -11.65 7.68 -10.16
C LYS A 283 -10.18 7.98 -10.35
N TYR A 284 -9.62 8.74 -9.43
CA TYR A 284 -8.20 9.10 -9.39
C TYR A 284 -7.53 8.30 -8.29
N ARG A 285 -6.32 7.79 -8.56
CA ARG A 285 -5.39 7.37 -7.52
C ARG A 285 -4.33 8.43 -7.37
N VAL A 286 -4.27 9.04 -6.19
CA VAL A 286 -3.31 10.09 -5.86
C VAL A 286 -2.38 9.58 -4.77
N VAL A 287 -1.11 9.97 -4.84
CA VAL A 287 -0.15 9.78 -3.75
C VAL A 287 0.33 11.14 -3.24
N LEU A 288 0.44 11.26 -1.93
CA LEU A 288 1.13 12.36 -1.27
C LEU A 288 2.52 11.89 -0.89
N ILE A 289 3.52 12.65 -1.33
CA ILE A 289 4.92 12.44 -0.97
C ILE A 289 5.39 13.73 -0.32
N ASP A 290 5.67 13.69 0.98
CA ASP A 290 6.05 14.87 1.78
C ASP A 290 5.01 16.00 1.62
N GLY A 291 3.73 15.62 1.64
CA GLY A 291 2.59 16.52 1.46
C GLY A 291 2.30 16.97 0.03
N LYS A 292 3.19 16.67 -0.94
CA LYS A 292 2.97 17.04 -2.35
C LYS A 292 2.15 15.96 -3.08
N PRO A 293 1.03 16.33 -3.73
CA PRO A 293 0.18 15.38 -4.46
C PRO A 293 0.75 15.02 -5.83
N PHE A 294 0.54 13.77 -6.25
CA PHE A 294 0.84 13.29 -7.60
C PHE A 294 -0.24 12.30 -8.07
N LEU A 295 -0.65 12.42 -9.34
CA LEU A 295 -1.58 11.48 -9.96
C LEU A 295 -0.86 10.21 -10.41
N ALA A 296 -1.27 9.06 -9.88
CA ALA A 296 -0.81 7.75 -10.31
C ALA A 296 -1.60 7.26 -11.54
N HIS A 297 -2.93 7.33 -11.48
CA HIS A 297 -3.81 7.00 -12.60
C HIS A 297 -5.19 7.62 -12.42
N MET A 298 -5.91 7.75 -13.55
CA MET A 298 -7.32 8.09 -13.60
C MET A 298 -8.06 7.05 -14.42
N GLY A 299 -8.99 6.34 -13.80
CA GLY A 299 -9.90 5.42 -14.47
C GLY A 299 -11.22 6.10 -14.80
N ILE A 300 -11.76 5.82 -15.98
CA ILE A 300 -13.09 6.29 -16.42
C ILE A 300 -13.95 5.07 -16.76
N SER A 301 -15.14 4.97 -16.15
CA SER A 301 -16.06 3.84 -16.35
C SER A 301 -17.51 4.29 -16.43
N GLN A 302 -18.35 3.49 -17.10
CA GLN A 302 -19.82 3.60 -16.98
C GLN A 302 -20.34 3.07 -15.63
N HIS A 303 -19.55 2.24 -14.94
CA HIS A 303 -19.90 1.68 -13.65
C HIS A 303 -19.18 2.43 -12.51
N TRP A 304 -19.87 2.64 -11.39
CA TRP A 304 -19.36 3.42 -10.26
C TRP A 304 -18.16 2.79 -9.56
N MET A 305 -18.02 1.46 -9.62
CA MET A 305 -16.89 0.73 -9.04
C MET A 305 -15.75 0.66 -10.05
N VAL A 306 -14.88 1.67 -10.04
CA VAL A 306 -13.78 1.80 -11.00
C VAL A 306 -12.52 1.07 -10.50
N HIS A 307 -12.06 0.08 -11.27
CA HIS A 307 -10.77 -0.60 -11.10
C HIS A 307 -9.84 -0.29 -12.26
N TYR A 308 -8.54 -0.15 -12.01
CA TYR A 308 -7.56 0.24 -13.02
C TYR A 308 -6.48 -0.84 -13.20
N PRO A 309 -6.02 -1.14 -14.44
CA PRO A 309 -6.59 -0.70 -15.73
C PRO A 309 -7.79 -1.56 -16.16
N TYR A 310 -8.96 -0.92 -16.37
CA TYR A 310 -10.19 -1.59 -16.84
C TYR A 310 -10.16 -1.86 -18.36
N PRO A 311 -10.91 -2.86 -18.87
CA PRO A 311 -11.17 -3.02 -20.31
C PRO A 311 -11.60 -1.71 -20.98
N GLU A 312 -12.43 -0.92 -20.31
CA GLU A 312 -12.92 0.35 -20.85
C GLU A 312 -11.80 1.37 -21.14
N MET A 313 -10.74 1.43 -20.32
CA MET A 313 -9.61 2.31 -20.62
C MET A 313 -8.83 1.84 -21.87
N LYS A 314 -8.82 0.54 -22.15
CA LYS A 314 -8.18 -0.03 -23.36
C LYS A 314 -9.06 0.14 -24.60
N GLU A 315 -10.36 -0.02 -24.45
CA GLU A 315 -11.34 0.02 -25.54
C GLU A 315 -11.64 1.44 -26.05
N HIS A 316 -11.50 2.46 -25.19
CA HIS A 316 -11.91 3.83 -25.47
C HIS A 316 -10.72 4.81 -25.55
N PRO A 317 -10.21 5.16 -26.75
CA PRO A 317 -9.12 6.11 -26.93
C PRO A 317 -9.36 7.49 -26.31
N GLU A 318 -10.61 7.97 -26.34
CA GLU A 318 -11.03 9.24 -25.76
C GLU A 318 -10.81 9.28 -24.25
N ARG A 319 -11.03 8.16 -23.54
CA ARG A 319 -10.80 8.06 -22.10
C ARG A 319 -9.31 8.09 -21.76
N ARG A 320 -8.48 7.46 -22.61
CA ARG A 320 -7.01 7.55 -22.47
C ARG A 320 -6.50 8.94 -22.75
N ALA A 321 -7.07 9.64 -23.74
CA ALA A 321 -6.73 11.02 -24.03
C ALA A 321 -7.09 11.93 -22.83
N GLU A 322 -8.23 11.69 -22.18
CA GLU A 322 -8.63 12.41 -20.98
C GLU A 322 -7.68 12.13 -19.79
N GLU A 323 -7.31 10.87 -19.54
CA GLU A 323 -6.31 10.54 -18.51
C GLU A 323 -4.94 11.20 -18.79
N ALA A 324 -4.50 11.19 -20.06
CA ALA A 324 -3.27 11.87 -20.46
C ALA A 324 -3.31 13.38 -20.15
N ALA A 325 -4.43 14.04 -20.47
CA ALA A 325 -4.64 15.45 -20.18
C ALA A 325 -4.69 15.73 -18.67
N ALA A 326 -5.34 14.85 -17.91
CA ALA A 326 -5.40 14.95 -16.45
C ALA A 326 -4.01 14.82 -15.81
N MET A 327 -3.13 13.95 -16.31
CA MET A 327 -1.74 13.84 -15.85
C MET A 327 -0.90 15.06 -16.22
N ALA A 328 -1.06 15.57 -17.43
CA ALA A 328 -0.30 16.72 -17.92
C ALA A 328 -0.64 18.01 -17.16
N GLY A 329 -1.92 18.23 -16.84
CA GLY A 329 -2.40 19.42 -16.12
C GLY A 329 -2.76 19.17 -14.66
N PHE A 330 -2.21 18.13 -14.03
CA PHE A 330 -2.61 17.73 -12.67
C PHE A 330 -2.33 18.84 -11.64
N ASP A 331 -1.13 19.43 -11.70
CA ASP A 331 -0.63 20.38 -10.71
C ASP A 331 -1.45 21.68 -10.75
N GLU A 332 -1.70 22.22 -11.94
CA GLU A 332 -2.47 23.45 -12.16
C GLU A 332 -4.00 23.24 -12.10
N GLY A 333 -4.45 22.01 -12.34
CA GLY A 333 -5.84 21.62 -12.40
C GLY A 333 -6.34 20.99 -11.09
N PHE A 334 -6.35 19.67 -11.04
CA PHE A 334 -6.95 18.90 -9.95
C PHE A 334 -6.30 19.22 -8.59
N ALA A 335 -4.97 19.23 -8.52
CA ALA A 335 -4.26 19.50 -7.27
C ALA A 335 -4.50 20.92 -6.75
N SER A 336 -4.52 21.91 -7.66
CA SER A 336 -4.81 23.31 -7.32
C SER A 336 -6.23 23.49 -6.77
N ARG A 337 -7.24 22.92 -7.45
CA ARG A 337 -8.65 22.99 -6.98
C ARG A 337 -8.85 22.36 -5.61
N HIS A 338 -8.19 21.23 -5.36
CA HIS A 338 -8.33 20.44 -4.13
C HIS A 338 -7.25 20.74 -3.09
N ALA A 339 -6.49 21.83 -3.22
CA ALA A 339 -5.31 22.10 -2.40
C ALA A 339 -5.59 22.08 -0.88
N ALA A 340 -6.72 22.64 -0.44
CA ALA A 340 -7.11 22.64 0.97
C ALA A 340 -7.42 21.24 1.52
N ALA A 341 -8.15 20.43 0.74
CA ALA A 341 -8.46 19.05 1.10
C ALA A 341 -7.19 18.18 1.16
N LEU A 342 -6.32 18.32 0.16
CA LEU A 342 -5.03 17.61 0.08
C LEU A 342 -4.09 17.96 1.24
N ALA A 343 -4.01 19.25 1.59
CA ALA A 343 -3.26 19.71 2.75
C ALA A 343 -3.83 19.12 4.06
N ALA A 344 -5.15 19.09 4.21
CA ALA A 344 -5.80 18.51 5.38
C ALA A 344 -5.52 17.01 5.52
N ILE A 345 -5.50 16.24 4.42
CA ILE A 345 -5.10 14.82 4.45
C ILE A 345 -3.66 14.70 4.99
N HIS A 346 -2.73 15.48 4.45
CA HIS A 346 -1.33 15.42 4.89
C HIS A 346 -1.17 15.79 6.37
N GLU A 347 -1.74 16.92 6.79
CA GLU A 347 -1.60 17.45 8.15
C GLU A 347 -2.19 16.49 9.20
N ARG A 348 -3.37 15.93 8.93
CA ARG A 348 -4.09 15.13 9.92
C ARG A 348 -3.53 13.72 10.08
N PHE A 349 -3.06 13.09 8.99
CA PHE A 349 -2.41 11.78 9.07
C PHE A 349 -0.94 11.88 9.46
N GLY A 350 -0.22 12.91 9.00
CA GLY A 350 1.20 13.11 9.31
C GLY A 350 2.11 12.00 8.76
N LEU A 351 1.76 11.46 7.58
CA LEU A 351 2.57 10.44 6.88
C LEU A 351 3.40 11.09 5.77
N ASP A 352 4.64 10.62 5.61
CA ASP A 352 5.56 11.04 4.55
C ASP A 352 5.14 10.51 3.18
N TYR A 353 4.56 9.30 3.14
CA TYR A 353 4.04 8.65 1.94
C TYR A 353 2.67 8.05 2.22
N VAL A 354 1.63 8.51 1.53
CA VAL A 354 0.28 7.93 1.61
C VAL A 354 -0.41 8.02 0.26
N GLY A 355 -1.06 6.94 -0.15
CA GLY A 355 -1.93 6.91 -1.31
C GLY A 355 -3.40 6.97 -0.92
N PHE A 356 -4.24 7.44 -1.82
CA PHE A 356 -5.68 7.34 -1.68
C PHE A 356 -6.37 7.32 -3.04
N ASP A 357 -7.54 6.71 -3.07
CA ASP A 357 -8.44 6.72 -4.22
C ASP A 357 -9.55 7.75 -3.99
N CYS A 358 -9.80 8.61 -4.97
CA CYS A 358 -10.74 9.71 -4.87
C CYS A 358 -11.47 10.01 -6.19
N ALA A 359 -12.44 10.91 -6.11
CA ALA A 359 -13.13 11.51 -7.24
C ALA A 359 -13.44 12.99 -6.95
N GLU A 360 -13.92 13.72 -7.96
CA GLU A 360 -14.51 15.04 -7.79
C GLU A 360 -16.04 14.90 -7.84
N THR A 361 -16.74 15.41 -6.82
CA THR A 361 -18.23 15.43 -6.82
C THR A 361 -18.76 16.46 -7.80
N GLN A 362 -20.06 16.42 -8.10
CA GLN A 362 -20.70 17.47 -8.92
C GLN A 362 -20.64 18.85 -8.26
N GLN A 363 -20.51 18.90 -6.93
CA GLN A 363 -20.34 20.11 -6.14
C GLN A 363 -18.89 20.59 -6.10
N GLY A 364 -17.95 19.85 -6.71
CA GLY A 364 -16.53 20.20 -6.76
C GLY A 364 -15.74 19.82 -5.50
N GLU A 365 -16.28 18.95 -4.64
CA GLU A 365 -15.58 18.45 -3.45
C GLU A 365 -14.69 17.26 -3.81
N LEU A 366 -13.59 17.10 -3.07
CA LEU A 366 -12.74 15.90 -3.15
C LEU A 366 -13.42 14.76 -2.39
N LEU A 367 -14.02 13.83 -3.11
CA LEU A 367 -14.58 12.61 -2.53
C LEU A 367 -13.48 11.57 -2.33
N VAL A 368 -13.17 11.20 -1.09
CA VAL A 368 -12.18 10.15 -0.78
C VAL A 368 -12.89 8.83 -0.51
N PHE A 369 -12.46 7.75 -1.19
CA PHE A 369 -13.02 6.40 -1.06
C PHE A 369 -12.22 5.51 -0.11
N GLU A 370 -10.89 5.58 -0.20
CA GLU A 370 -9.97 4.83 0.63
C GLU A 370 -8.64 5.56 0.75
N LEU A 371 -7.97 5.42 1.89
CA LEU A 371 -6.56 5.77 2.04
C LEU A 371 -5.78 4.49 2.35
N SER A 372 -4.54 4.42 1.88
CA SER A 372 -3.61 3.35 2.23
C SER A 372 -2.19 3.79 1.90
N ASN A 373 -1.25 3.46 2.77
CA ASN A 373 0.18 3.61 2.46
C ASN A 373 0.67 2.53 1.48
N ALA A 374 -0.06 1.42 1.30
CA ALA A 374 0.36 0.27 0.48
C ALA A 374 -0.34 0.19 -0.89
N LEU A 375 -0.88 1.31 -1.41
CA LEU A 375 -1.38 1.33 -2.79
C LEU A 375 -0.25 1.08 -3.79
N VAL A 376 -0.50 0.21 -4.76
CA VAL A 376 0.48 -0.13 -5.80
C VAL A 376 0.67 1.05 -6.76
N ILE A 377 1.92 1.51 -6.84
CA ILE A 377 2.41 2.50 -7.81
C ILE A 377 3.54 1.84 -8.59
N HIS A 378 3.44 1.83 -9.92
CA HIS A 378 4.36 1.09 -10.78
C HIS A 378 4.45 1.73 -12.17
N ASP A 379 5.55 1.46 -12.88
CA ASP A 379 5.75 1.80 -14.29
C ASP A 379 5.78 0.51 -15.11
N ALA A 380 4.61 -0.12 -15.24
CA ALA A 380 4.43 -1.41 -15.93
C ALA A 380 3.17 -1.46 -16.80
N ASP A 381 2.51 -0.31 -17.01
CA ASP A 381 1.43 -0.22 -17.98
C ASP A 381 1.98 -0.38 -19.41
N ASP A 382 1.15 -0.91 -20.31
CA ASP A 382 1.50 -1.05 -21.72
C ASP A 382 1.79 0.31 -22.35
N THR A 383 3.08 0.57 -22.64
CA THR A 383 3.55 1.84 -23.21
C THR A 383 2.98 2.16 -24.60
N ALA A 384 2.53 1.16 -25.36
CA ALA A 384 1.88 1.39 -26.64
C ALA A 384 0.45 1.93 -26.46
N LEU A 385 -0.26 1.47 -25.43
CA LEU A 385 -1.61 1.93 -25.10
C LEU A 385 -1.63 3.19 -24.23
N PHE A 386 -0.69 3.30 -23.29
CA PHE A 386 -0.64 4.36 -22.27
C PHE A 386 0.73 5.07 -22.23
N PRO A 387 1.18 5.71 -23.34
CA PRO A 387 2.53 6.25 -23.46
C PRO A 387 2.86 7.39 -22.47
N TYR A 388 1.84 8.04 -21.89
CA TYR A 388 1.99 9.12 -20.92
C TYR A 388 2.26 8.64 -19.49
N LYS A 389 2.09 7.34 -19.20
CA LYS A 389 2.25 6.76 -17.86
C LYS A 389 3.68 6.80 -17.37
N SER A 390 4.62 6.26 -18.14
CA SER A 390 6.01 6.17 -17.70
C SER A 390 6.64 7.52 -17.38
N PRO A 391 6.46 8.59 -18.19
CA PRO A 391 6.88 9.94 -17.79
C PRO A 391 6.26 10.40 -16.46
N GLN A 392 4.97 10.15 -16.24
CA GLN A 392 4.29 10.51 -14.99
C GLN A 392 4.82 9.70 -13.80
N MET A 393 5.02 8.40 -13.95
CA MET A 393 5.51 7.53 -12.86
C MET A 393 6.92 7.92 -12.44
N ARG A 394 7.78 8.26 -13.40
CA ARG A 394 9.12 8.80 -13.11
C ARG A 394 9.09 10.08 -12.29
N ARG A 395 8.07 10.95 -12.43
CA ARG A 395 7.90 12.14 -11.55
C ARG A 395 7.63 11.72 -10.11
N ILE A 396 6.78 10.71 -9.90
CA ILE A 396 6.47 10.16 -8.57
C ILE A 396 7.72 9.52 -7.95
N PHE A 397 8.45 8.72 -8.72
CA PHE A 397 9.65 8.03 -8.26
C PHE A 397 10.77 9.02 -7.91
N ALA A 398 10.94 10.07 -8.72
CA ALA A 398 11.85 11.16 -8.43
C ALA A 398 11.46 11.89 -7.14
N ALA A 399 10.18 12.19 -6.95
CA ALA A 399 9.70 12.85 -5.74
C ALA A 399 9.95 12.03 -4.46
N PHE A 400 9.76 10.70 -4.53
CA PHE A 400 10.10 9.80 -3.42
C PHE A 400 11.61 9.82 -3.14
N CYS A 401 12.45 9.70 -4.18
CA CYS A 401 13.90 9.80 -4.05
C CYS A 401 14.34 11.15 -3.46
N ASP A 402 13.73 12.26 -3.89
CA ASP A 402 14.04 13.59 -3.38
C ASP A 402 13.67 13.73 -1.90
N MET A 403 12.54 13.15 -1.49
CA MET A 403 12.14 13.08 -0.08
C MET A 403 13.19 12.34 0.75
N LEU A 404 13.64 11.15 0.30
CA LEU A 404 14.72 10.41 0.98
C LEU A 404 15.98 11.26 1.10
N ASN A 405 16.42 11.90 0.01
CA ASN A 405 17.60 12.76 0.01
C ASN A 405 17.48 13.93 1.00
N ARG A 406 16.32 14.61 1.06
CA ARG A 406 16.10 15.71 2.00
C ARG A 406 16.16 15.23 3.46
N ARG A 407 15.48 14.13 3.77
CA ARG A 407 15.38 13.57 5.12
C ARG A 407 16.75 13.08 5.63
N ALA A 408 17.52 12.39 4.78
CA ALA A 408 18.87 11.94 5.11
C ALA A 408 19.82 13.12 5.38
N ARG A 409 19.79 14.17 4.53
CA ARG A 409 20.63 15.37 4.72
C ARG A 409 20.26 16.16 5.98
N ALA A 410 18.98 16.21 6.33
CA ALA A 410 18.53 16.88 7.54
C ALA A 410 19.02 16.17 8.82
N ALA A 411 19.12 14.83 8.78
CA ALA A 411 19.60 14.03 9.91
C ALA A 411 21.11 14.02 10.08
N ALA A 412 21.86 14.32 9.02
CA ALA A 412 23.32 14.43 9.06
C ALA A 412 23.83 15.80 9.57
N ARG A 413 22.92 16.75 9.81
CA ARG A 413 23.20 18.06 10.39
C ARG A 413 22.88 18.05 11.88
#